data_AF-A0A1I2TS49-F1
#
_entry.id   AF-A0A1I2TS49-F1
#
_cell.length_a   1.000
_cell.length_b   1.000
_cell.length_c   1.000
_cell.angle_alpha   90.00
_cell.angle_beta   90.00
_cell.angle_gamma   90.00
#
_symmetry.space_group_name_H-M   'P 1'
#
loop_
_entity.id
_entity.type
_entity.pdbx_description
1 polymer ?
#
loop_
_entity_poly.entity_id
_entity_poly.type
_entity_poly.pdbx_seq_one_letter_code
_entity_poly.pdbx_strand_id
1 'polypeptide(L)'
;MSLIMGSVVLISNIEEKVPLKENPILGFIIIFLMNISVGLFEELAFRAVINDAIVYKFRQKKYVFVLSAVVSSLVFGAVHVLGFDPTSPIEWGQAIAKTLESGIFGLALLILYWKTRNIWACGLAHGLFDFFAGYTEGLFVPVGDSGSSYINTGEDGARTLIAYFVIAAINAILTFIVWKKVGKTIDFEKIRREW
;
A
#
# COMPACT_ATOMS: atom_id res chain seq x y z
N MET A 1 -0.94 -9.40 -8.14
CA MET A 1 -2.20 -9.41 -7.36
C MET A 1 -3.06 -8.22 -7.75
N SER A 2 -2.59 -6.98 -7.62
CA SER A 2 -3.34 -5.78 -7.97
C SER A 2 -3.95 -5.81 -9.39
N LEU A 3 -3.18 -6.16 -10.42
CA LEU A 3 -3.70 -6.29 -11.78
C LEU A 3 -4.83 -7.32 -11.92
N ILE A 4 -4.74 -8.43 -11.18
CA ILE A 4 -5.80 -9.45 -11.18
C ILE A 4 -7.06 -8.85 -10.55
N MET A 5 -6.93 -8.14 -9.42
CA MET A 5 -8.06 -7.47 -8.76
C MET A 5 -8.72 -6.43 -9.68
N GLY A 6 -7.93 -5.53 -10.28
CA GLY A 6 -8.46 -4.55 -11.24
C GLY A 6 -9.08 -5.20 -12.48
N SER A 7 -8.58 -6.35 -12.93
CA SER A 7 -9.20 -7.12 -14.03
C SER A 7 -10.53 -7.73 -13.63
N VAL A 8 -10.69 -8.21 -12.39
CA VAL A 8 -11.97 -8.70 -11.88
C VAL A 8 -12.99 -7.57 -11.84
N VAL A 9 -12.60 -6.38 -11.35
CA VAL A 9 -13.48 -5.19 -11.35
C VAL A 9 -13.83 -4.77 -12.78
N LEU A 10 -12.88 -4.82 -13.72
CA LEU A 10 -13.13 -4.53 -15.13
C LEU A 10 -14.21 -5.46 -15.69
N ILE A 11 -14.10 -6.77 -15.45
CA ILE A 11 -15.08 -7.76 -15.91
C ILE A 11 -16.44 -7.49 -15.27
N SER A 12 -16.49 -7.23 -13.96
CA SER A 12 -17.72 -6.90 -13.23
C SER A 12 -18.44 -5.69 -13.85
N ASN A 13 -17.71 -4.60 -14.11
CA ASN A 13 -18.27 -3.40 -14.74
C ASN A 13 -18.83 -3.65 -16.14
N ILE A 14 -18.17 -4.54 -16.91
CA ILE A 14 -18.65 -4.94 -18.24
C ILE A 14 -19.93 -5.77 -18.13
N GLU A 15 -19.98 -6.74 -17.21
CA GLU A 15 -21.14 -7.61 -16.96
C GLU A 15 -22.35 -6.81 -16.49
N GLU A 16 -22.14 -5.85 -15.58
CA GLU A 16 -23.16 -4.94 -15.06
C GLU A 16 -23.54 -3.82 -16.04
N LYS A 17 -22.85 -3.73 -17.18
CA LYS A 17 -23.06 -2.71 -18.22
C LYS A 17 -22.93 -1.29 -17.66
N VAL A 18 -21.97 -1.08 -16.76
CA VAL A 18 -21.66 0.24 -16.21
C VAL A 18 -21.24 1.17 -17.36
N PRO A 19 -21.80 2.39 -17.47
CA PRO A 19 -21.45 3.29 -18.55
C PRO A 19 -20.00 3.77 -18.40
N LEU A 20 -19.34 4.00 -19.54
CA LEU A 20 -18.03 4.67 -19.57
C LEU A 20 -18.19 6.14 -19.19
N LYS A 21 -17.13 6.74 -18.62
CA LYS A 21 -17.04 8.19 -18.44
C LYS A 21 -17.08 8.90 -19.80
N GLU A 22 -17.45 10.18 -19.80
CA GLU A 22 -17.47 11.02 -21.01
C GLU A 22 -16.13 11.02 -21.76
N ASN A 23 -15.01 11.03 -21.02
CA ASN A 23 -13.66 10.92 -21.58
C ASN A 23 -12.84 9.85 -20.84
N PRO A 24 -12.99 8.56 -21.20
CA PRO A 24 -12.39 7.45 -20.44
C PRO A 24 -10.87 7.39 -20.62
N ILE A 25 -10.34 7.83 -21.77
CA ILE A 25 -8.89 7.90 -22.01
C ILE A 25 -8.25 8.94 -21.08
N LEU A 26 -8.84 10.14 -21.02
CA LEU A 26 -8.36 11.17 -20.10
C LEU A 26 -8.48 10.71 -18.64
N GLY A 27 -9.60 10.10 -18.26
CA GLY A 27 -9.79 9.55 -16.91
C GLY A 27 -8.74 8.50 -16.55
N PHE A 28 -8.42 7.58 -17.46
CA PHE A 28 -7.36 6.59 -17.27
C PHE A 28 -5.99 7.24 -17.08
N ILE A 29 -5.63 8.25 -17.88
CA ILE A 29 -4.36 8.98 -17.75
C ILE A 29 -4.31 9.71 -16.41
N ILE A 30 -5.40 10.35 -15.99
CA ILE A 30 -5.48 11.05 -14.69
C ILE A 30 -5.27 10.06 -13.55
N ILE A 31 -5.96 8.92 -13.55
CA ILE A 31 -5.82 7.90 -12.50
C ILE A 31 -4.41 7.30 -12.50
N PHE A 32 -3.80 7.11 -13.67
CA PHE A 32 -2.40 6.69 -13.76
C PHE A 32 -1.47 7.71 -13.09
N LEU A 33 -1.53 8.97 -13.50
CA LEU A 33 -0.65 10.02 -12.96
C LEU A 33 -0.88 10.25 -11.47
N MET A 34 -2.15 10.17 -11.01
CA MET A 34 -2.51 10.28 -9.61
C MET A 34 -1.84 9.18 -8.79
N ASN A 35 -2.01 7.91 -9.17
CA ASN A 35 -1.44 6.79 -8.42
C ASN A 35 0.10 6.80 -8.44
N ILE A 36 0.74 7.14 -9.56
CA ILE A 36 2.20 7.33 -9.60
C ILE A 36 2.65 8.43 -8.64
N SER A 37 1.90 9.54 -8.59
CA SER A 37 2.22 10.67 -7.71
C SER A 37 2.04 10.31 -6.23
N VAL A 38 0.95 9.61 -5.89
CA VAL A 38 0.67 9.13 -4.52
C VAL A 38 1.73 8.12 -4.09
N GLY A 39 2.01 7.09 -4.89
CA GLY A 39 3.04 6.10 -4.57
C GLY A 39 4.41 6.74 -4.37
N LEU A 40 4.80 7.70 -5.22
CA LEU A 40 6.04 8.44 -5.03
C LEU A 40 6.04 9.27 -3.74
N PHE A 41 4.97 10.01 -3.47
CA PHE A 41 4.82 10.82 -2.26
C PHE A 41 4.94 9.97 -0.99
N GLU A 42 4.23 8.84 -0.95
CA GLU A 42 4.24 7.94 0.19
C GLU A 42 5.62 7.30 0.39
N GLU A 43 6.25 6.81 -0.68
CA GLU A 43 7.59 6.24 -0.54
C GLU A 43 8.60 7.28 -0.05
N LEU A 44 8.56 8.52 -0.56
CA LEU A 44 9.38 9.62 -0.05
C LEU A 44 9.14 9.86 1.46
N ALA A 45 7.88 9.97 1.88
CA ALA A 45 7.53 10.26 3.26
C ALA A 45 7.95 9.15 4.23
N PHE A 46 7.66 7.89 3.89
CA PHE A 46 7.85 6.79 4.82
C PHE A 46 9.25 6.18 4.73
N ARG A 47 9.84 6.08 3.54
CA ARG A 47 11.14 5.39 3.37
C ARG A 47 12.29 6.38 3.48
N ALA A 48 12.24 7.46 2.71
CA ALA A 48 13.32 8.44 2.65
C ALA A 48 13.30 9.45 3.81
N VAL A 49 12.15 9.73 4.42
CA VAL A 49 12.07 10.61 5.60
C VAL A 49 11.99 9.80 6.89
N ILE A 50 10.92 9.04 7.13
CA ILE A 50 10.70 8.37 8.42
C ILE A 50 11.75 7.27 8.68
N ASN A 51 11.90 6.30 7.79
CA ASN A 51 12.89 5.23 7.97
C ASN A 51 14.32 5.77 8.05
N ASP A 52 14.73 6.65 7.14
CA ASP A 52 16.11 7.17 7.14
C ASP A 52 16.39 8.02 8.37
N ALA A 53 15.42 8.80 8.87
CA ALA A 53 15.57 9.52 10.13
C ALA A 53 15.77 8.58 11.33
N ILE A 54 15.01 7.47 11.40
CA ILE A 54 15.16 6.45 12.44
C ILE A 54 16.55 5.80 12.35
N VAL A 55 16.96 5.37 11.15
CA VAL A 55 18.26 4.73 10.93
C VAL A 55 19.38 5.70 11.29
N TYR A 56 19.36 6.93 10.79
CA TYR A 56 20.37 7.95 11.07
C TYR A 56 20.49 8.25 12.57
N LYS A 57 19.36 8.51 13.24
CA LYS A 57 19.33 8.91 14.65
C LYS A 57 19.78 7.78 15.58
N PHE A 58 19.38 6.54 15.26
CA PHE A 58 19.58 5.38 16.13
C PHE A 58 20.60 4.38 15.57
N ARG A 59 21.44 4.76 14.61
CA ARG A 59 22.41 3.86 13.92
C ARG A 59 23.31 3.05 14.86
N GLN A 60 23.60 3.58 16.05
CA GLN A 60 24.41 2.91 17.08
C GLN A 60 23.65 1.80 17.82
N LYS A 61 22.33 1.71 17.68
CA LYS A 61 21.51 0.68 18.34
C LYS A 61 21.56 -0.61 17.52
N LYS A 62 21.86 -1.72 18.19
CA LYS A 62 21.95 -3.07 17.59
C LYS A 62 20.74 -3.43 16.72
N TYR A 63 19.53 -3.08 17.16
CA TYR A 63 18.27 -3.45 16.51
C TYR A 63 17.61 -2.30 15.74
N VAL A 64 18.37 -1.28 15.32
CA VAL A 64 17.81 -0.11 14.63
C VAL A 64 16.99 -0.45 13.39
N PHE A 65 17.40 -1.44 12.59
CA PHE A 65 16.66 -1.85 11.41
C PHE A 65 15.36 -2.58 11.76
N VAL A 66 15.33 -3.34 12.86
CA VAL A 66 14.07 -3.92 13.36
C VAL A 66 13.14 -2.82 13.86
N LEU A 67 13.68 -1.84 14.59
CA LEU A 67 12.92 -0.67 15.04
C LEU A 67 12.34 0.10 13.85
N SER A 68 13.16 0.39 12.84
CA SER A 68 12.72 1.08 11.63
C SER A 68 11.66 0.28 10.86
N ALA A 69 11.87 -1.04 10.69
CA ALA A 69 10.88 -1.91 10.07
C ALA A 69 9.53 -1.84 10.76
N VAL A 70 9.51 -1.98 12.09
CA VAL A 70 8.26 -1.98 12.87
C VAL A 70 7.59 -0.61 12.83
N VAL A 71 8.34 0.45 13.15
CA VAL A 71 7.77 1.81 13.25
C VAL A 71 7.32 2.30 11.87
N SER A 72 8.16 2.21 10.85
CA SER A 72 7.81 2.67 9.50
C SER A 72 6.59 1.92 8.94
N SER A 73 6.50 0.60 9.16
CA SER A 73 5.38 -0.20 8.65
C SER A 73 4.08 0.07 9.41
N LEU A 74 4.14 0.23 10.73
CA LEU A 74 2.96 0.55 11.54
C LEU A 74 2.44 1.96 11.23
N VAL A 75 3.32 2.96 11.14
CA VAL A 75 2.90 4.34 10.82
C VAL A 75 2.35 4.40 9.40
N PHE A 76 3.00 3.73 8.43
CA PHE A 76 2.49 3.62 7.06
C PHE A 76 1.08 3.02 7.04
N GLY A 77 0.83 1.93 7.77
CA GLY A 77 -0.50 1.35 7.80
C GLY A 77 -1.53 2.19 8.55
N ALA A 78 -1.14 2.85 9.64
CA ALA A 78 -2.05 3.64 10.46
C ALA A 78 -2.62 4.87 9.73
N VAL A 79 -1.85 5.49 8.84
CA VAL A 79 -2.34 6.65 8.07
C VAL A 79 -3.44 6.27 7.06
N HIS A 80 -3.60 4.99 6.74
CA HIS A 80 -4.64 4.51 5.84
C HIS A 80 -6.02 4.36 6.51
N VAL A 81 -6.11 4.53 7.83
CA VAL A 81 -7.35 4.26 8.59
C VAL A 81 -7.81 5.48 9.39
N LEU A 82 -7.58 6.67 8.84
CA LEU A 82 -8.03 7.92 9.46
C LEU A 82 -9.55 8.09 9.29
N GLY A 83 -10.22 8.52 10.36
CA GLY A 83 -11.63 8.96 10.29
C GLY A 83 -12.71 7.88 10.42
N PHE A 84 -12.39 6.70 10.96
CA PHE A 84 -13.40 5.66 11.26
C PHE A 84 -14.17 5.92 12.56
N ASP A 85 -15.37 5.35 12.69
CA ASP A 85 -16.17 5.41 13.92
C ASP A 85 -15.61 4.42 14.97
N PRO A 86 -15.03 4.91 16.08
CA PRO A 86 -14.46 4.05 17.10
C PRO A 86 -15.51 3.33 17.95
N THR A 87 -16.81 3.59 17.74
CA THR A 87 -17.89 2.86 18.42
C THR A 87 -18.33 1.62 17.65
N SER A 88 -17.94 1.50 16.37
CA SER A 88 -18.32 0.42 15.47
C SER A 88 -17.28 -0.72 15.50
N PRO A 89 -17.63 -1.93 16.00
CA PRO A 89 -16.68 -3.06 16.07
C PRO A 89 -16.21 -3.51 14.68
N ILE A 90 -17.08 -3.39 13.66
CA ILE A 90 -16.74 -3.77 12.30
C ILE A 90 -15.73 -2.80 11.68
N GLU A 91 -15.85 -1.50 11.97
CA GLU A 91 -14.89 -0.50 11.50
C GLU A 91 -13.56 -0.62 12.23
N TRP A 92 -13.57 -0.92 13.54
CA TRP A 92 -12.34 -1.29 14.27
C TRP A 92 -11.63 -2.48 13.64
N GLY A 93 -12.39 -3.53 13.31
CA GLY A 93 -11.86 -4.69 12.61
C GLY A 93 -11.19 -4.29 11.29
N GLN A 94 -11.88 -3.47 10.48
CA GLN A 94 -11.35 -2.98 9.21
C GLN A 94 -10.11 -2.12 9.40
N ALA A 95 -10.08 -1.23 10.39
CA ALA A 95 -8.94 -0.37 10.69
C ALA A 95 -7.69 -1.19 11.06
N ILE A 96 -7.86 -2.21 11.91
CA ILE A 96 -6.77 -3.12 12.28
C ILE A 96 -6.31 -3.92 11.06
N ALA A 97 -7.25 -4.51 10.32
CA ALA A 97 -6.93 -5.35 9.17
C ALA A 97 -6.26 -4.55 8.05
N LYS A 98 -6.73 -3.33 7.75
CA LYS A 98 -6.14 -2.44 6.76
C LYS A 98 -4.75 -1.95 7.19
N THR A 99 -4.56 -1.62 8.47
CA THR A 99 -3.25 -1.26 9.02
C THR A 99 -2.25 -2.40 8.85
N LEU A 100 -2.66 -3.64 9.14
CA LEU A 100 -1.83 -4.82 8.93
C LEU A 100 -1.53 -5.05 7.44
N GLU A 101 -2.55 -4.99 6.60
CA GLU A 101 -2.44 -5.21 5.16
C GLU A 101 -1.43 -4.25 4.50
N SER A 102 -1.65 -2.95 4.66
CA SER A 102 -0.80 -1.90 4.12
C SER A 102 0.57 -1.86 4.78
N GLY A 103 0.66 -2.08 6.10
CA GLY A 103 1.93 -2.16 6.81
C GLY A 103 2.82 -3.31 6.32
N ILE A 104 2.26 -4.49 6.09
CA ILE A 104 3.02 -5.65 5.58
C ILE A 104 3.48 -5.43 4.13
N PHE A 105 2.64 -4.85 3.29
CA PHE A 105 3.04 -4.40 1.95
C PHE A 105 4.17 -3.38 2.05
N GLY A 106 4.04 -2.44 2.97
CA GLY A 106 5.00 -1.39 3.17
C GLY A 106 6.37 -1.89 3.63
N LEU A 107 6.40 -2.93 4.46
CA LEU A 107 7.61 -3.64 4.87
C LEU A 107 8.35 -4.27 3.68
N ALA A 108 7.62 -4.85 2.72
CA ALA A 108 8.21 -5.40 1.50
C ALA A 108 8.96 -4.31 0.71
N LEU A 109 8.33 -3.15 0.51
CA LEU A 109 8.94 -2.01 -0.16
C LEU A 109 10.14 -1.46 0.62
N LEU A 110 10.07 -1.42 1.95
CA LEU A 110 11.19 -1.00 2.80
C LEU A 110 12.41 -1.92 2.63
N ILE A 111 12.21 -3.25 2.58
CA ILE A 111 13.30 -4.20 2.33
C ILE A 111 13.94 -3.95 0.95
N LEU A 112 13.13 -3.68 -0.07
CA LEU A 112 13.61 -3.34 -1.41
C LEU A 112 14.37 -1.99 -1.41
N TYR A 113 13.90 -1.01 -0.66
CA TYR A 113 14.55 0.28 -0.50
C TYR A 113 15.92 0.14 0.17
N TRP A 114 16.04 -0.61 1.27
CA TRP A 114 17.33 -0.89 1.90
C TRP A 114 18.31 -1.59 0.96
N LYS A 115 17.83 -2.47 0.07
CA LYS A 115 18.69 -3.12 -0.91
C LYS A 115 19.16 -2.18 -2.01
N THR A 116 18.24 -1.40 -2.57
CA THR A 116 18.47 -0.69 -3.84
C THR A 116 18.86 0.77 -3.65
N ARG A 117 18.46 1.38 -2.53
CA ARG A 117 18.53 2.82 -2.25
C ARG A 117 17.92 3.67 -3.38
N ASN A 118 16.96 3.10 -4.11
CA ASN A 118 16.34 3.75 -5.26
C ASN A 118 14.89 4.10 -4.94
N ILE A 119 14.67 5.33 -4.47
CA ILE A 119 13.34 5.80 -4.07
C ILE A 119 12.38 5.90 -5.26
N TRP A 120 12.90 6.19 -6.46
CA TRP A 120 12.10 6.26 -7.69
C TRP A 120 11.55 4.91 -8.09
N ALA A 121 12.37 3.86 -7.97
CA ALA A 121 11.92 2.50 -8.25
C ALA A 121 10.86 2.03 -7.25
N CYS A 122 11.01 2.35 -5.96
CA CYS A 122 9.99 2.08 -4.95
C CYS A 122 8.70 2.84 -5.25
N GLY A 123 8.77 4.15 -5.49
CA GLY A 123 7.61 4.99 -5.78
C GLY A 123 6.85 4.55 -7.03
N LEU A 124 7.59 4.21 -8.11
CA LEU A 124 6.99 3.67 -9.33
C LEU A 124 6.33 2.31 -9.09
N ALA A 125 7.00 1.40 -8.37
CA ALA A 125 6.44 0.07 -8.08
C ALA A 125 5.17 0.17 -7.23
N HIS A 126 5.16 1.06 -6.23
CA HIS A 126 4.00 1.34 -5.40
C HIS A 126 2.87 1.96 -6.23
N GLY A 127 3.13 3.06 -6.93
CA GLY A 127 2.10 3.73 -7.72
C GLY A 127 1.52 2.83 -8.83
N LEU A 128 2.33 1.97 -9.45
CA LEU A 128 1.83 0.96 -10.38
C LEU A 128 0.98 -0.11 -9.68
N PHE A 129 1.33 -0.50 -8.46
CA PHE A 129 0.54 -1.44 -7.67
C PHE A 129 -0.87 -0.90 -7.43
N ASP A 130 -0.99 0.35 -6.97
CA ASP A 130 -2.29 0.99 -6.71
C ASP A 130 -3.06 1.25 -7.99
N PHE A 131 -2.37 1.75 -9.02
CA PHE A 131 -2.95 1.96 -10.34
C PHE A 131 -3.58 0.67 -10.88
N PHE A 132 -2.87 -0.45 -10.85
CA PHE A 132 -3.41 -1.71 -11.36
C PHE A 132 -4.58 -2.26 -10.55
N ALA A 133 -4.71 -1.87 -9.28
CA ALA A 133 -5.87 -2.21 -8.47
C ALA A 133 -7.10 -1.36 -8.81
N GLY A 134 -6.92 -0.07 -9.15
CA GLY A 134 -8.01 0.92 -9.30
C GLY A 134 -8.17 1.55 -10.69
N TYR A 135 -7.45 1.13 -11.73
CA TYR A 135 -7.48 1.82 -13.04
C TYR A 135 -8.87 1.93 -13.67
N THR A 136 -9.80 1.03 -13.32
CA THR A 136 -11.19 1.02 -13.79
C THR A 136 -11.96 2.26 -13.36
N GLU A 137 -11.58 2.91 -12.25
CA GLU A 137 -12.14 4.19 -11.81
C GLU A 137 -11.91 5.31 -12.84
N GLY A 138 -10.87 5.20 -13.67
CA GLY A 138 -10.62 6.14 -14.76
C GLY A 138 -11.53 5.92 -15.97
N LEU A 139 -12.10 4.72 -16.11
CA LEU A 139 -12.81 4.26 -17.29
C LEU A 139 -14.32 4.36 -17.14
N PHE A 140 -14.87 3.91 -16.01
CA PHE A 140 -16.31 3.75 -15.77
C PHE A 140 -16.87 4.85 -14.88
N VAL A 141 -18.14 5.19 -15.08
CA VAL A 141 -18.87 6.07 -14.15
C VAL A 141 -18.92 5.37 -12.79
N PRO A 142 -18.58 6.07 -11.69
CA PRO A 142 -18.61 5.43 -10.37
C PRO A 142 -20.03 4.98 -10.01
N VAL A 143 -20.15 3.73 -9.55
CA VAL A 143 -21.41 3.16 -9.07
C VAL A 143 -21.35 3.14 -7.53
N GLY A 144 -22.16 3.97 -6.89
CA GLY A 144 -22.19 4.11 -5.42
C GLY A 144 -21.22 5.17 -4.86
N ASP A 145 -21.09 5.20 -3.54
CA ASP A 145 -20.12 6.05 -2.82
C ASP A 145 -18.71 5.49 -3.06
N SER A 146 -18.13 5.79 -4.21
CA SER A 146 -16.73 5.51 -4.54
C SER A 146 -15.79 6.51 -3.85
N GLY A 147 -16.07 6.84 -2.58
CA GLY A 147 -15.15 7.62 -1.77
C GLY A 147 -13.89 6.80 -1.51
N SER A 148 -12.74 7.46 -1.40
CA SER A 148 -11.44 6.85 -1.07
C SER A 148 -11.38 6.33 0.39
N SER A 149 -12.52 5.95 0.98
CA SER A 149 -12.57 5.44 2.34
C SER A 149 -12.13 3.99 2.33
N TYR A 150 -11.07 3.71 3.08
CA TYR A 150 -10.65 2.33 3.35
C TYR A 150 -11.56 1.63 4.37
N ILE A 151 -12.56 2.31 4.90
CA ILE A 151 -13.50 1.79 5.88
C ILE A 151 -14.90 1.85 5.30
N ASN A 152 -15.53 0.69 5.15
CA ASN A 152 -16.87 0.54 4.61
C ASN A 152 -17.88 0.29 5.73
N THR A 153 -19.00 1.01 5.68
CA THR A 153 -20.13 0.83 6.60
C THR A 153 -21.22 -0.03 5.94
N GLY A 154 -22.16 -0.55 6.72
CA GLY A 154 -23.28 -1.35 6.19
C GLY A 154 -22.89 -2.76 5.75
N GLU A 155 -23.59 -3.30 4.74
CA GLU A 155 -23.54 -4.71 4.34
C GLU A 155 -22.15 -5.16 3.82
N ASP A 156 -21.37 -4.24 3.25
CA ASP A 156 -20.05 -4.56 2.68
C ASP A 156 -18.90 -4.48 3.68
N GLY A 157 -19.13 -4.02 4.91
CA GLY A 157 -18.08 -3.90 5.94
C GLY A 157 -17.44 -5.25 6.28
N ALA A 158 -18.25 -6.31 6.40
CA ALA A 158 -17.76 -7.67 6.67
C ALA A 158 -16.94 -8.24 5.51
N ARG A 159 -17.38 -8.00 4.27
CA ARG A 159 -16.66 -8.45 3.06
C ARG A 159 -15.32 -7.74 2.94
N THR A 160 -15.30 -6.43 3.18
CA THR A 160 -14.09 -5.60 3.16
C THR A 160 -13.09 -6.07 4.23
N LEU A 161 -13.57 -6.35 5.45
CA LEU A 161 -12.74 -6.88 6.52
C LEU A 161 -12.06 -8.20 6.14
N ILE A 162 -12.83 -9.14 5.59
CA ILE A 162 -12.31 -10.43 5.13
C ILE A 162 -11.27 -10.22 4.03
N ALA A 163 -11.56 -9.34 3.06
CA ALA A 163 -10.65 -9.03 1.97
C ALA A 163 -9.30 -8.49 2.50
N TYR A 164 -9.30 -7.58 3.49
CA TYR A 164 -8.06 -7.08 4.09
C TYR A 164 -7.23 -8.17 4.75
N PHE A 165 -7.84 -9.10 5.48
CA PHE A 165 -7.09 -10.21 6.06
C PHE A 165 -6.50 -11.15 4.99
N VAL A 166 -7.26 -11.43 3.93
CA VAL A 166 -6.78 -12.26 2.81
C VAL A 166 -5.59 -11.59 2.12
N ILE A 167 -5.70 -10.29 1.81
CA ILE A 167 -4.62 -9.53 1.17
C ILE A 167 -3.42 -9.41 2.10
N ALA A 168 -3.62 -9.16 3.40
CA ALA A 168 -2.54 -9.14 4.39
C ALA A 168 -1.77 -10.47 4.44
N ALA A 169 -2.47 -11.61 4.39
CA ALA A 169 -1.85 -12.93 4.37
C ALA A 169 -1.02 -13.15 3.09
N ILE A 170 -1.54 -12.73 1.94
CA ILE A 170 -0.82 -12.79 0.66
C ILE A 170 0.42 -11.90 0.71
N ASN A 171 0.28 -10.66 1.18
CA ASN A 171 1.38 -9.73 1.34
C ASN A 171 2.42 -10.29 2.32
N ALA A 172 2.03 -10.98 3.39
CA ALA A 172 2.97 -11.61 4.31
C ALA A 172 3.83 -12.69 3.63
N ILE A 173 3.22 -13.51 2.77
CA ILE A 173 3.93 -14.51 1.97
C ILE A 173 4.90 -13.82 1.00
N LEU A 174 4.45 -12.79 0.30
CA LEU A 174 5.28 -12.03 -0.64
C LEU A 174 6.45 -11.34 0.08
N THR A 175 6.20 -10.67 1.20
CA THR A 175 7.21 -10.04 2.04
C THR A 175 8.21 -11.06 2.57
N PHE A 176 7.77 -12.27 2.95
CA PHE A 176 8.68 -13.34 3.33
C PHE A 176 9.57 -13.81 2.16
N ILE A 177 9.02 -13.90 0.94
CA ILE A 177 9.80 -14.21 -0.27
C ILE A 177 10.82 -13.10 -0.54
N VAL A 178 10.41 -11.83 -0.47
CA VAL A 178 11.29 -10.66 -0.62
C VAL A 178 12.39 -10.69 0.43
N TRP A 179 12.07 -10.96 1.69
CA TRP A 179 13.07 -11.12 2.75
C TRP A 179 14.07 -12.23 2.43
N LYS A 180 13.60 -13.41 2.01
CA LYS A 180 14.47 -14.53 1.67
C LYS A 180 15.39 -14.25 0.48
N LYS A 181 14.87 -13.64 -0.58
CA LYS A 181 15.61 -13.42 -1.83
C LYS A 181 16.48 -12.15 -1.80
N VAL A 182 15.99 -11.11 -1.13
CA VAL A 182 16.59 -9.78 -1.14
C VAL A 182 17.11 -9.41 0.24
N GLY A 183 16.26 -9.47 1.27
CA GLY A 183 16.58 -9.04 2.63
C GLY A 183 17.84 -9.67 3.22
N LYS A 184 18.03 -10.98 3.02
CA LYS A 184 19.23 -11.71 3.46
C LYS A 184 20.53 -11.28 2.78
N THR A 185 20.45 -10.56 1.66
CA THR A 185 21.61 -10.10 0.88
C THR A 185 21.98 -8.64 1.18
N ILE A 186 21.30 -8.01 2.15
CA ILE A 186 21.51 -6.62 2.53
C ILE A 186 22.69 -6.55 3.51
N ASP A 187 23.64 -5.66 3.21
CA ASP A 187 24.71 -5.30 4.14
C ASP A 187 24.23 -4.16 5.05
N PHE A 188 23.62 -4.55 6.18
CA PHE A 188 23.11 -3.60 7.16
C PHE A 188 24.21 -2.78 7.85
N GLU A 189 25.45 -3.29 7.92
CA GLU A 189 26.58 -2.54 8.48
C GLU A 189 27.08 -1.47 7.51
N LYS A 190 27.05 -1.75 6.20
CA LYS A 190 27.26 -0.73 5.18
C LYS A 190 26.22 0.37 5.28
N ILE A 191 24.93 0.02 5.32
CA ILE A 191 23.84 1.00 5.47
C ILE A 191 24.07 1.86 6.72
N ARG A 192 24.37 1.24 7.86
CA ARG A 192 24.62 1.94 9.13
C ARG A 192 25.74 3.00 9.06
N ARG A 193 26.75 2.77 8.22
CA ARG A 193 27.91 3.67 8.07
C ARG A 193 27.69 4.78 7.05
N GLU A 194 26.92 4.50 6.00
CA GLU A 194 26.73 5.38 4.85
C GLU A 194 25.43 6.21 4.88
N TRP A 195 24.55 5.94 5.86
CA TRP A 195 23.26 6.59 6.03
C TRP A 195 23.28 7.38 7.35
#